data_AF-A0A7V5PMU7-F1
#
_entry.id   AF-A0A7V5PMU7-F1
#
_cell.length_a   1.000
_cell.length_b   1.000
_cell.length_c   1.000
_cell.angle_alpha   90.00
_cell.angle_beta   90.00
_cell.angle_gamma   90.00
#
_symmetry.space_group_name_H-M   'P 1'
#
loop_
_entity.id
_entity.type
_entity.pdbx_description
1 polymer ?
#
loop_
_entity_poly.entity_id
_entity_poly.type
_entity_poly.pdbx_seq_one_letter_code
_entity_poly.pdbx_strand_id
1 'polypeptide(L)'
;MEVQSLEFGRLQIDGRVYTEDIVIDGQKIQPRRKDASRKYKHRYGHTPLSAEENIPWQCKRLVIGSGIYGSLPVMPEVEQRAEQLGVELLVIPTRDAIKYLNEPDTNFVLHLTC
;
A
#
# COMPACT_ATOMS: atom_id res chain seq x y z
N MET A 1 -10.78 11.93 1.39
CA MET A 1 -9.51 11.97 2.13
C MET A 1 -8.68 13.14 1.64
N GLU A 2 -8.28 14.00 2.56
CA GLU A 2 -7.41 15.14 2.32
C GLU A 2 -6.03 14.86 2.93
N VAL A 3 -4.98 14.97 2.12
CA VAL A 3 -3.59 14.80 2.57
C VAL A 3 -3.03 16.16 2.94
N GLN A 4 -2.63 16.32 4.21
CA GLN A 4 -1.99 17.56 4.66
C GLN A 4 -0.47 17.51 4.50
N SER A 5 0.17 16.35 4.71
CA SER A 5 1.62 16.20 4.54
C SER A 5 2.03 14.75 4.28
N LEU A 6 3.11 14.57 3.52
CA LEU A 6 3.78 13.29 3.29
C LEU A 6 5.30 13.50 3.38
N GLU A 7 5.94 12.78 4.30
CA GLU A 7 7.37 12.82 4.60
C GLU A 7 7.87 11.40 4.88
N PHE A 8 9.19 11.21 4.95
CA PHE A 8 9.78 9.89 5.23
C PHE A 8 9.29 9.33 6.56
N GLY A 9 8.56 8.20 6.48
CA GLY A 9 7.96 7.52 7.62
C GLY A 9 6.76 8.24 8.22
N ARG A 10 6.17 9.25 7.56
CA ARG A 10 5.07 10.05 8.12
C ARG A 10 4.08 10.50 7.05
N LEU A 11 2.79 10.26 7.30
CA LEU A 11 1.68 10.68 6.46
C LEU A 11 0.58 11.31 7.33
N GLN A 12 0.08 12.48 6.93
CA GLN A 12 -1.06 13.12 7.58
C GLN A 12 -2.25 13.15 6.63
N ILE A 13 -3.34 12.48 7.01
CA ILE A 13 -4.59 12.39 6.26
C ILE A 13 -5.76 12.72 7.20
N ASP A 14 -6.69 13.55 6.74
CA ASP A 14 -7.91 13.93 7.47
C ASP A 14 -7.62 14.36 8.92
N GLY A 15 -6.52 15.11 9.12
CA GLY A 15 -6.07 15.60 10.42
C GLY A 15 -5.40 14.56 11.33
N ARG A 16 -5.25 13.30 10.89
CA ARG A 16 -4.57 12.22 11.64
C ARG A 16 -3.19 11.93 11.09
N VAL A 17 -2.23 11.69 11.99
CA VAL A 17 -0.85 11.37 11.64
C VAL A 17 -0.63 9.86 11.74
N TYR A 18 -0.04 9.30 10.69
CA TYR A 18 0.37 7.91 10.57
C TYR A 18 1.88 7.85 10.43
N THR A 19 2.53 7.06 11.28
CA THR A 19 3.99 6.85 11.28
C THR A 19 4.38 5.43 10.88
N GLU A 20 3.40 4.63 10.46
CA GLU A 20 3.57 3.25 10.02
C GLU A 20 2.82 3.08 8.69
N ASP A 21 3.20 2.06 7.93
CA ASP A 21 2.47 1.67 6.72
C ASP A 21 0.99 1.44 7.01
N ILE A 22 0.15 1.90 6.10
CA ILE A 22 -1.30 1.77 6.21
C ILE A 22 -1.88 1.02 5.03
N VAL A 23 -3.03 0.41 5.26
CA VAL A 23 -3.96 -0.04 4.22
C VAL A 23 -5.22 0.80 4.31
N ILE A 24 -5.82 1.08 3.15
CA ILE A 24 -7.07 1.84 3.05
C ILE A 24 -8.07 0.95 2.33
N ASP A 25 -9.14 0.61 3.03
CA ASP A 25 -10.25 -0.20 2.55
C ASP A 25 -11.50 0.68 2.48
N GLY A 26 -11.81 1.16 1.28
CA GLY A 26 -12.74 2.27 1.04
C GLY A 26 -12.30 3.54 1.78
N GLN A 27 -13.00 3.91 2.84
CA GLN A 27 -12.66 5.06 3.68
C GLN A 27 -11.98 4.68 5.00
N LYS A 28 -11.75 3.38 5.24
CA LYS A 28 -11.23 2.89 6.51
C LYS A 28 -9.73 2.70 6.44
N ILE A 29 -9.00 3.51 7.20
CA ILE A 29 -7.55 3.39 7.35
C ILE A 29 -7.21 2.41 8.48
N GLN A 30 -6.31 1.46 8.21
CA GLN A 30 -5.83 0.47 9.17
C GLN A 30 -4.31 0.29 9.04
N PRO A 31 -3.60 -0.17 10.10
CA PRO A 31 -2.20 -0.54 9.97
C PRO A 31 -2.00 -1.70 8.98
N ARG A 32 -0.93 -1.65 8.19
CA ARG A 32 -0.47 -2.77 7.35
C ARG A 32 0.18 -3.84 8.22
N ARG A 33 -0.29 -5.09 8.10
CA ARG A 33 0.20 -6.24 8.86
C ARG A 33 1.27 -7.00 8.09
N LYS A 34 2.53 -6.64 8.34
CA LYS A 34 3.71 -7.16 7.60
C LYS A 34 4.21 -8.53 8.05
N ASP A 35 3.61 -9.14 9.08
CA ASP A 35 4.16 -10.35 9.72
C ASP A 35 4.28 -11.53 8.75
N ALA A 36 3.27 -11.74 7.91
CA ALA A 36 3.29 -12.77 6.89
C ALA A 36 4.43 -12.60 5.88
N SER A 37 4.86 -11.35 5.63
CA SER A 37 5.93 -11.02 4.70
C SER A 37 7.33 -11.01 5.31
N ARG A 38 7.45 -10.95 6.64
CA ARG A 38 8.76 -10.89 7.33
C ARG A 38 9.67 -12.07 6.97
N LYS A 39 9.08 -13.26 6.73
CA LYS A 39 9.81 -14.48 6.31
C LYS A 39 10.56 -14.32 4.98
N TYR A 40 10.15 -13.37 4.14
CA TYR A 40 10.78 -13.11 2.84
C TYR A 40 11.88 -12.04 2.91
N LYS A 41 12.07 -11.36 4.04
CA LYS A 41 13.02 -10.23 4.16
C LYS A 41 14.44 -10.58 3.71
N HIS A 42 14.92 -11.77 4.05
CA HIS A 42 16.26 -12.22 3.66
C HIS A 42 16.44 -12.32 2.14
N ARG A 43 15.38 -12.70 1.41
CA ARG A 43 15.42 -12.86 -0.06
C ARG A 43 15.45 -11.52 -0.78
N TYR A 44 14.81 -10.49 -0.22
CA TYR A 44 14.60 -9.21 -0.87
C TYR A 44 15.43 -8.06 -0.28
N GLY A 45 16.18 -8.28 0.80
CA GLY A 45 16.85 -7.22 1.58
C GLY A 45 15.90 -6.32 2.38
N HIS A 46 14.64 -6.26 1.95
CA HIS A 46 13.52 -5.54 2.55
C HIS A 46 12.36 -6.49 2.81
N THR A 47 11.44 -6.15 3.71
CA THR A 47 10.18 -6.90 3.84
C THR A 47 9.29 -6.55 2.64
N PRO A 48 9.06 -7.48 1.70
CA PRO A 48 8.25 -7.19 0.51
C PRO A 48 6.77 -7.07 0.87
N LEU A 49 5.94 -6.66 -0.09
CA LEU A 49 4.50 -6.90 -0.04
C LEU A 49 4.19 -8.30 -0.57
N SER A 50 3.65 -9.17 0.28
CA SER A 50 3.19 -10.52 -0.10
C SER A 50 1.67 -10.60 -0.14
N ALA A 51 1.13 -11.56 -0.90
CA ALA A 51 -0.31 -11.79 -1.01
C ALA A 51 -0.96 -12.29 0.29
N GLU A 52 -0.17 -12.69 1.29
CA GLU A 52 -0.63 -13.16 2.60
C GLU A 52 -0.90 -12.02 3.60
N GLU A 53 -0.57 -10.77 3.23
CA GLU A 53 -0.86 -9.60 4.06
C GLU A 53 -2.35 -9.21 4.04
N ASN A 54 -2.73 -8.24 4.88
CA ASN A 54 -4.09 -7.70 4.94
C ASN A 54 -4.42 -6.76 3.75
N ILE A 55 -4.18 -7.22 2.53
CA ILE A 55 -4.46 -6.46 1.31
C ILE A 55 -5.99 -6.33 1.12
N PRO A 56 -6.52 -5.11 0.98
CA PRO A 56 -7.96 -4.86 0.84
C PRO A 56 -8.44 -5.12 -0.59
N TRP A 57 -8.63 -6.39 -0.95
CA TRP A 57 -8.97 -6.81 -2.32
C TRP A 57 -10.38 -6.45 -2.80
N GLN A 58 -11.29 -5.98 -1.92
CA GLN A 58 -12.66 -5.63 -2.29
C GLN A 58 -12.71 -4.24 -2.96
N CYS A 59 -12.21 -4.15 -4.20
CA CYS A 59 -12.14 -2.92 -4.98
C CYS A 59 -12.08 -3.24 -6.49
N LYS A 60 -12.22 -2.23 -7.35
CA LYS A 60 -11.91 -2.34 -8.79
C LYS A 60 -10.43 -2.12 -9.06
N ARG A 61 -9.80 -1.25 -8.26
CA ARG A 61 -8.39 -0.90 -8.37
C ARG A 61 -7.70 -0.97 -7.02
N LEU A 62 -6.53 -1.59 -6.98
CA LEU A 62 -5.62 -1.56 -5.85
C LEU A 62 -4.38 -0.73 -6.22
N VAL A 63 -4.16 0.36 -5.49
CA VAL A 63 -2.95 1.19 -5.63
C VAL A 63 -1.96 0.85 -4.52
N ILE A 64 -0.78 0.38 -4.91
CA ILE A 64 0.34 0.14 -3.99
C ILE A 64 1.28 1.34 -4.05
N GLY A 65 1.30 2.11 -2.97
CA GLY A 65 2.35 3.10 -2.70
C GLY A 65 3.62 2.36 -2.30
N SER A 66 4.57 2.22 -3.23
CA SER A 66 5.78 1.42 -3.07
C SER A 66 6.89 2.11 -2.27
N GLY A 67 6.55 3.10 -1.43
CA GLY A 67 7.52 3.90 -0.70
C GLY A 67 7.71 5.28 -1.33
N ILE A 68 8.30 6.21 -0.59
CA ILE A 68 8.59 7.56 -1.08
C ILE A 68 9.54 7.54 -2.26
N TYR A 69 10.47 6.59 -2.26
CA TYR A 69 11.44 6.36 -3.34
C TYR A 69 11.02 5.22 -4.28
N GLY A 70 9.90 4.56 -4.00
CA GLY A 70 9.35 3.48 -4.82
C GLY A 70 10.12 2.16 -4.74
N SER A 71 10.78 1.87 -3.62
CA SER A 71 11.69 0.72 -3.49
C SER A 71 11.08 -0.51 -2.81
N LEU A 72 9.81 -0.46 -2.39
CA LEU A 72 9.11 -1.61 -1.83
C LEU A 72 9.00 -2.74 -2.88
N PRO A 73 9.60 -3.91 -2.65
CA PRO A 73 9.41 -5.04 -3.55
C PRO A 73 7.98 -5.58 -3.40
N VAL A 74 7.29 -5.78 -4.53
CA VAL A 74 5.98 -6.45 -4.59
C VAL A 74 6.20 -7.86 -5.12
N MET A 75 5.68 -8.86 -4.42
CA MET A 75 5.85 -10.26 -4.82
C MET A 75 4.94 -10.60 -6.02
N PRO A 76 5.38 -11.46 -6.96
CA PRO A 76 4.58 -11.88 -8.12
C PRO A 76 3.21 -12.45 -7.75
N GLU A 77 3.09 -13.09 -6.58
CA GLU A 77 1.84 -13.64 -6.06
C GLU A 77 0.78 -12.55 -5.79
N VAL A 78 1.19 -11.30 -5.55
CA VAL A 78 0.27 -10.16 -5.43
C VAL A 78 -0.33 -9.80 -6.79
N GLU A 79 0.49 -9.77 -7.84
CA GLU A 79 0.06 -9.49 -9.21
C GLU A 79 -0.90 -10.59 -9.71
N GLN A 80 -0.53 -11.86 -9.49
CA GLN A 80 -1.37 -13.01 -9.82
C GLN A 80 -2.72 -12.96 -9.08
N ARG A 81 -2.71 -12.54 -7.81
CA ARG A 81 -3.94 -12.43 -7.03
C ARG A 81 -4.85 -11.31 -7.55
N ALA A 82 -4.27 -10.17 -7.96
CA ALA A 82 -5.02 -9.08 -8.56
C ALA A 82 -5.70 -9.54 -9.86
N GLU A 83 -4.96 -10.22 -10.74
CA GLU A 83 -5.48 -10.77 -11.99
C GLU A 83 -6.64 -11.76 -11.77
N GLN A 84 -6.46 -12.71 -10.85
CA GLN A 84 -7.50 -13.70 -10.49
C GLN A 84 -8.79 -13.06 -9.99
N LEU A 85 -8.69 -11.91 -9.32
CA LEU A 85 -9.83 -11.19 -8.76
C LEU A 85 -10.38 -10.13 -9.73
N GLY A 86 -9.78 -9.94 -10.90
CA GLY A 86 -10.14 -8.87 -11.83
C GLY A 86 -9.90 -7.47 -11.27
N VAL A 87 -8.94 -7.32 -10.36
CA VAL A 87 -8.55 -6.05 -9.74
C VAL A 87 -7.43 -5.43 -10.55
N GLU A 88 -7.61 -4.18 -10.98
CA GLU A 88 -6.54 -3.41 -11.61
C GLU A 88 -5.46 -3.07 -10.57
N LEU A 89 -4.23 -3.50 -10.82
CA LEU A 89 -3.11 -3.25 -9.92
C LEU A 89 -2.25 -2.09 -10.43
N LEU A 90 -2.05 -1.06 -9.60
CA LEU A 90 -1.16 0.06 -9.90
C LEU A 90 -0.07 0.16 -8.82
N VAL A 91 1.18 -0.08 -9.19
CA VAL A 91 2.34 0.04 -8.29
C VAL A 91 3.12 1.29 -8.63
N ILE A 92 3.11 2.29 -7.74
CA ILE A 92 3.73 3.61 -7.96
C ILE A 92 4.31 4.15 -6.65
N PRO A 93 5.25 5.13 -6.70
CA PRO A 93 5.74 5.78 -5.48
C PRO A 93 4.59 6.34 -4.64
N THR A 94 4.73 6.30 -3.32
CA THR A 94 3.68 6.75 -2.39
C THR A 94 3.26 8.21 -2.62
N ARG A 95 4.17 9.05 -3.10
CA ARG A 95 3.89 10.45 -3.50
C ARG A 95 2.89 10.57 -4.65
N ASP A 96 2.84 9.57 -5.52
CA ASP A 96 1.90 9.52 -6.62
C ASP A 96 0.64 8.74 -6.23
N ALA A 97 0.79 7.67 -5.44
CA ALA A 97 -0.34 6.89 -4.92
C ALA A 97 -1.36 7.75 -4.17
N ILE A 98 -0.90 8.71 -3.37
CA ILE A 98 -1.80 9.58 -2.59
C ILE A 98 -2.71 10.46 -3.45
N LYS A 99 -2.39 10.67 -4.73
CA LYS A 99 -3.22 11.46 -5.66
C LYS A 99 -4.52 10.74 -6.02
N TYR A 100 -4.57 9.43 -5.82
CA TYR A 100 -5.73 8.60 -6.13
C TYR A 100 -6.66 8.39 -4.94
N LEU A 101 -6.37 8.93 -3.74
CA LEU A 101 -7.10 8.63 -2.49
C LEU A 101 -8.61 8.91 -2.52
N ASN A 102 -9.08 9.70 -3.49
CA ASN A 102 -10.49 10.03 -3.67
C ASN A 102 -11.13 9.36 -4.90
N GLU A 103 -10.37 8.52 -5.61
CA GLU A 103 -10.90 7.75 -6.73
C GLU A 103 -11.91 6.71 -6.21
N PRO A 104 -13.08 6.60 -6.84
CA PRO A 104 -14.08 5.62 -6.45
C PRO A 104 -13.57 4.20 -6.66
N ASP A 105 -14.12 3.25 -5.90
CA ASP A 105 -13.80 1.82 -5.98
C ASP A 105 -12.30 1.50 -5.95
N THR A 106 -11.49 2.33 -5.28
CA THR A 106 -10.03 2.20 -5.19
C THR A 106 -9.59 1.98 -3.75
N ASN A 107 -8.78 0.95 -3.53
CA ASN A 107 -8.16 0.65 -2.24
C ASN A 107 -6.64 0.81 -2.29
N PHE A 108 -6.00 0.87 -1.13
CA PHE A 108 -4.58 1.22 -1.03
C PHE A 108 -3.78 0.34 -0.08
N VAL A 109 -2.52 0.13 -0.44
CA VAL A 109 -1.45 -0.27 0.49
C VAL A 109 -0.35 0.79 0.38
N LEU A 110 -0.10 1.55 1.44
CA LEU A 110 0.85 2.67 1.41
C LEU A 110 2.06 2.37 2.29
N HIS A 111 3.22 2.26 1.66
CA HIS A 111 4.50 2.21 2.34
C HIS A 111 5.04 3.63 2.55
N LEU A 112 5.37 3.99 3.80
CA LEU A 112 5.74 5.37 4.13
C LEU A 112 7.26 5.63 4.11
N THR A 113 8.08 4.58 3.95
CA THR A 113 9.55 4.68 3.93
C THR A 113 10.13 4.38 2.54
N CYS A 114 11.23 3.60 2.46
CA CYS A 114 11.92 3.24 1.22
C CYS A 114 11.28 2.02 0.55
#